data_AF-A0A6G2I350-F1
#
_entry.id   AF-A0A6G2I350-F1
#
_cell.length_a   1.000
_cell.length_b   1.000
_cell.length_c   1.000
_cell.angle_alpha   90.00
_cell.angle_beta   90.00
_cell.angle_gamma   90.00
#
_symmetry.space_group_name_H-M   'P 1'
#
loop_
_entity.id
_entity.type
_entity.pdbx_description
1 polymer ?
#
loop_
_entity_poly.entity_id
_entity_poly.type
_entity_poly.pdbx_seq_one_letter_code
_entity_poly.pdbx_strand_id
1 'polypeptide(L)'
;MDGIVFGLCALFGIAGTVLSAREAWRQRTRNEYRIARFTRAAAFGVCTLGVTLAVPPIEDFVEAATGMNNAAKIGAHICAVLWCGSLQLMLVDWSYNRDVLKASLYARAAFAACVLAAMLPLFVYTTGEGMEFTTEYASIPGVTVYLMVYLGYVMITCGEIAFLCSGMALVARRGGHTWSARGLALSTASALLGVGYAASKGSYLIAHYLGHPWSLEQEEIISPLLAGLAVITLVTGLTMAMIGRRLASRKVIA
;
A
#
# COMPACT_ATOMS: atom_id res chain seq x y z
N MET A 1 -12.15 15.27 -8.72
CA MET A 1 -11.11 14.77 -9.66
C MET A 1 -10.72 13.32 -9.36
N ASP A 2 -11.14 12.84 -8.20
CA ASP A 2 -10.71 11.60 -7.55
C ASP A 2 -11.17 10.37 -8.32
N GLY A 3 -12.38 10.41 -8.90
CA GLY A 3 -12.89 9.32 -9.74
C GLY A 3 -12.01 9.00 -10.96
N ILE A 4 -11.36 10.00 -11.57
CA ILE A 4 -10.45 9.76 -12.72
C ILE A 4 -9.13 9.16 -12.24
N VAL A 5 -8.56 9.70 -11.16
CA VAL A 5 -7.29 9.22 -10.58
C VAL A 5 -7.45 7.79 -10.09
N PHE A 6 -8.50 7.50 -9.32
CA PHE A 6 -8.79 6.16 -8.83
C PHE A 6 -9.22 5.21 -9.94
N GLY A 7 -9.96 5.67 -10.95
CA GLY A 7 -10.28 4.87 -12.14
C GLY A 7 -9.05 4.41 -12.91
N LEU A 8 -8.08 5.31 -13.14
CA LEU A 8 -6.79 4.96 -13.76
C LEU A 8 -6.00 4.00 -12.87
N CYS A 9 -5.93 4.25 -11.57
CA CYS A 9 -5.26 3.36 -10.63
C CYS A 9 -5.88 1.96 -10.61
N ALA A 10 -7.21 1.84 -10.71
CA ALA A 10 -7.91 0.57 -10.80
C ALA A 10 -7.53 -0.20 -12.08
N LEU A 11 -7.48 0.46 -13.24
CA LEU A 11 -7.05 -0.18 -14.49
C LEU A 11 -5.61 -0.71 -14.42
N PHE A 12 -4.68 0.11 -13.91
CA PHE A 12 -3.30 -0.32 -13.69
C PHE A 12 -3.21 -1.46 -12.66
N GLY A 13 -4.01 -1.39 -11.60
CA GLY A 13 -4.14 -2.41 -10.57
C GLY A 13 -4.62 -3.75 -11.13
N ILE A 14 -5.69 -3.76 -11.92
CA ILE A 14 -6.24 -4.95 -12.57
C ILE A 14 -5.18 -5.59 -13.46
N ALA A 15 -4.55 -4.80 -14.34
CA ALA A 15 -3.51 -5.30 -15.23
C ALA A 15 -2.33 -5.91 -14.44
N GLY A 16 -1.85 -5.20 -13.41
CA GLY A 16 -0.78 -5.68 -12.53
C GLY A 16 -1.16 -6.97 -11.80
N THR A 17 -2.38 -7.05 -11.27
CA THR A 17 -2.92 -8.21 -10.54
C THR A 17 -3.00 -9.43 -11.43
N VAL A 18 -3.62 -9.30 -12.62
CA VAL A 18 -3.77 -10.40 -13.57
C VAL A 18 -2.41 -10.93 -14.01
N LEU A 19 -1.47 -10.05 -14.35
CA LEU A 19 -0.12 -10.46 -14.77
C LEU A 19 0.63 -11.17 -13.63
N SER A 20 0.52 -10.67 -12.40
CA SER A 20 1.21 -11.21 -11.24
C SER A 20 0.62 -12.53 -10.77
N ALA A 21 -0.71 -12.65 -10.74
CA ALA A 21 -1.42 -13.88 -10.40
C ALA A 21 -1.13 -14.98 -11.44
N ARG A 22 -1.16 -14.65 -12.73
CA ARG A 22 -0.79 -15.58 -13.81
C ARG A 22 0.64 -16.06 -13.67
N GLU A 23 1.58 -15.19 -13.32
CA GLU A 23 2.97 -15.58 -13.10
C GLU A 23 3.13 -16.47 -11.85
N ALA A 24 2.51 -16.10 -10.73
CA ALA A 24 2.53 -16.88 -9.50
C ALA A 24 1.97 -18.30 -9.74
N TRP A 25 0.87 -18.40 -10.48
CA TRP A 25 0.27 -19.67 -10.87
C TRP A 25 1.18 -20.49 -11.78
N ARG A 26 1.74 -19.89 -12.85
CA ARG A 26 2.64 -20.56 -13.79
C ARG A 26 3.90 -21.11 -13.13
N GLN A 27 4.44 -20.39 -12.15
CA GLN A 27 5.67 -20.76 -11.46
C GLN A 27 5.43 -21.39 -10.07
N ARG A 28 4.23 -21.92 -9.81
CA ARG A 28 3.85 -22.46 -8.50
C ARG A 28 4.74 -23.62 -8.02
N THR A 29 5.35 -24.36 -8.95
CA THR A 29 6.24 -25.50 -8.65
C THR A 29 7.68 -25.10 -8.36
N ARG A 30 8.09 -23.84 -8.61
CA ARG A 30 9.45 -23.37 -8.31
C ARG A 30 9.54 -22.87 -6.87
N ASN A 31 10.49 -23.39 -6.10
CA ASN A 31 10.62 -23.07 -4.68
C ASN A 31 11.32 -21.72 -4.42
N GLU A 32 12.09 -21.21 -5.39
CA GLU A 32 12.73 -19.90 -5.30
C GLU A 32 11.72 -18.76 -5.36
N TYR A 33 11.80 -17.83 -4.41
CA TYR A 33 10.96 -16.62 -4.30
C TYR A 33 9.46 -16.90 -4.33
N ARG A 34 9.04 -18.06 -3.82
CA ARG A 34 7.63 -18.46 -3.85
C ARG A 34 6.77 -17.48 -3.07
N ILE A 35 7.20 -17.06 -1.87
CA ILE A 35 6.46 -16.13 -1.02
C ILE A 35 6.33 -14.79 -1.74
N ALA A 36 7.44 -14.21 -2.21
CA ALA A 36 7.43 -12.94 -2.93
C ALA A 36 6.51 -12.92 -4.15
N ARG A 37 6.41 -14.02 -4.91
CA ARG A 37 5.48 -14.08 -6.06
C ARG A 37 4.01 -13.99 -5.63
N PHE A 38 3.62 -14.74 -4.60
CA PHE A 38 2.24 -14.74 -4.10
C PHE A 38 1.90 -13.45 -3.38
N THR A 39 2.77 -12.95 -2.50
CA THR A 39 2.53 -11.71 -1.75
C THR A 39 2.51 -10.49 -2.67
N ARG A 40 3.27 -10.48 -3.77
CA ARG A 40 3.11 -9.45 -4.81
C ARG A 40 1.74 -9.48 -5.50
N ALA A 41 1.29 -10.68 -5.90
CA ALA A 41 -0.02 -10.83 -6.52
C ALA A 41 -1.14 -10.41 -5.56
N ALA A 42 -1.01 -10.78 -4.29
CA ALA A 42 -1.89 -10.32 -3.22
C ALA A 42 -1.84 -8.79 -3.09
N ALA A 43 -0.64 -8.18 -3.01
CA ALA A 43 -0.44 -6.74 -2.90
C ALA A 43 -1.15 -5.97 -4.02
N PHE A 44 -1.00 -6.39 -5.28
CA PHE A 44 -1.69 -5.74 -6.39
C PHE A 44 -3.19 -5.97 -6.35
N GLY A 45 -3.64 -7.18 -6.01
CA GLY A 45 -5.06 -7.50 -5.89
C GLY A 45 -5.77 -6.66 -4.83
N VAL A 46 -5.21 -6.60 -3.61
CA VAL A 46 -5.79 -5.81 -2.52
C VAL A 46 -5.68 -4.31 -2.78
N CYS A 47 -4.60 -3.84 -3.42
CA CYS A 47 -4.50 -2.44 -3.86
C CYS A 47 -5.60 -2.08 -4.87
N THR A 48 -5.83 -2.95 -5.85
CA THR A 48 -6.91 -2.78 -6.84
C THR A 48 -8.26 -2.70 -6.17
N LEU A 49 -8.53 -3.61 -5.23
CA LEU A 49 -9.78 -3.64 -4.47
C LEU A 49 -9.95 -2.35 -3.66
N GLY A 50 -8.93 -1.93 -2.91
CA GLY A 50 -8.98 -0.73 -2.08
C GLY A 50 -9.20 0.55 -2.90
N VAL A 51 -8.53 0.68 -4.04
CA VAL A 51 -8.75 1.80 -4.98
C VAL A 51 -10.15 1.77 -5.57
N THR A 52 -10.68 0.58 -5.87
CA THR A 52 -12.04 0.43 -6.42
C THR A 52 -13.09 0.84 -5.39
N LEU A 53 -12.88 0.51 -4.11
CA LEU A 53 -13.75 0.94 -3.01
C LEU A 53 -13.72 2.45 -2.77
N ALA A 54 -12.67 3.15 -3.21
CA ALA A 54 -12.55 4.61 -3.10
C ALA A 54 -13.20 5.37 -4.28
N VAL A 55 -13.85 4.67 -5.22
CA VAL A 55 -14.57 5.30 -6.33
C VAL A 55 -15.99 5.64 -5.88
N PRO A 56 -16.47 6.90 -5.98
CA PRO A 56 -17.73 7.31 -5.33
C PRO A 56 -18.96 6.46 -5.71
N PRO A 57 -19.19 6.11 -6.99
CA PRO A 57 -20.28 5.18 -7.35
C PRO A 57 -20.18 3.78 -6.72
N ILE A 58 -18.97 3.30 -6.42
CA ILE A 58 -18.75 2.01 -5.78
C ILE A 58 -18.95 2.13 -4.27
N GLU A 59 -18.50 3.24 -3.68
CA GLU A 59 -18.75 3.58 -2.29
C GLU A 59 -20.25 3.59 -1.99
N ASP A 60 -21.03 4.37 -2.75
CA ASP A 60 -22.48 4.44 -2.63
C ASP A 60 -23.14 3.06 -2.74
N PHE A 61 -22.68 2.24 -3.70
CA PHE A 61 -23.20 0.89 -3.91
C PHE A 61 -22.88 -0.04 -2.73
N VAL A 62 -21.66 -0.01 -2.22
CA VAL A 62 -21.22 -0.88 -1.11
C VAL A 62 -21.96 -0.51 0.18
N GLU A 63 -22.13 0.79 0.44
CA GLU A 63 -22.87 1.25 1.61
C GLU A 63 -24.35 0.89 1.51
N ALA A 64 -24.97 1.08 0.34
CA ALA A 64 -26.36 0.65 0.11
C ALA A 64 -26.54 -0.87 0.24
N ALA A 65 -25.58 -1.67 -0.23
CA ALA A 65 -25.66 -3.12 -0.19
C ALA A 65 -25.42 -3.70 1.22
N THR A 66 -24.56 -3.07 2.01
CA THR A 66 -24.21 -3.53 3.37
C THR A 66 -25.12 -2.93 4.44
N GLY A 67 -25.77 -1.80 4.16
CA GLY A 67 -26.49 -0.99 5.15
C GLY A 67 -25.56 -0.37 6.20
N MET A 68 -24.25 -0.37 5.96
CA MET A 68 -23.24 0.14 6.87
C MET A 68 -22.60 1.39 6.28
N ASN A 69 -22.75 2.53 6.96
CA ASN A 69 -22.04 3.76 6.62
C ASN A 69 -20.53 3.50 6.71
N ASN A 70 -19.75 4.03 5.76
CA ASN A 70 -18.29 3.87 5.66
C ASN A 70 -17.80 2.45 5.37
N ALA A 71 -18.67 1.53 4.94
CA ALA A 71 -18.26 0.17 4.61
C ALA A 71 -17.16 0.13 3.53
N ALA A 72 -17.26 1.01 2.53
CA ALA A 72 -16.25 1.13 1.48
C ALA A 72 -14.93 1.69 2.03
N LYS A 73 -14.99 2.72 2.90
CA LYS A 73 -13.81 3.34 3.52
C LYS A 73 -13.04 2.39 4.44
N ILE A 74 -13.72 1.65 5.33
CA ILE A 74 -13.02 0.65 6.14
C ILE A 74 -12.42 -0.46 5.27
N GLY A 75 -13.15 -0.88 4.22
CA GLY A 75 -12.64 -1.83 3.25
C GLY A 75 -11.37 -1.33 2.55
N ALA A 76 -11.35 -0.07 2.13
CA ALA A 76 -10.18 0.57 1.53
C ALA A 76 -8.99 0.63 2.50
N HIS A 77 -9.22 1.00 3.76
CA HIS A 77 -8.19 1.04 4.79
C HIS A 77 -7.63 -0.36 5.12
N ILE A 78 -8.48 -1.38 5.23
CA ILE A 78 -8.04 -2.78 5.40
C ILE A 78 -7.20 -3.21 4.20
N CYS A 79 -7.65 -2.89 2.98
CA CYS A 79 -6.90 -3.18 1.76
C CYS A 79 -5.52 -2.51 1.75
N ALA A 80 -5.42 -1.25 2.20
CA ALA A 80 -4.15 -0.54 2.32
C ALA A 80 -3.21 -1.20 3.35
N VAL A 81 -3.73 -1.64 4.51
CA VAL A 81 -2.94 -2.38 5.50
C VAL A 81 -2.41 -3.69 4.91
N LEU A 82 -3.29 -4.47 4.26
CA LEU A 82 -2.91 -5.73 3.62
C LEU A 82 -1.94 -5.51 2.45
N TRP A 83 -2.07 -4.40 1.73
CA TRP A 83 -1.18 -4.00 0.65
C TRP A 83 0.23 -3.77 1.18
N CYS A 84 0.40 -2.89 2.17
CA CYS A 84 1.67 -2.62 2.83
C CYS A 84 2.29 -3.89 3.41
N GLY A 85 1.52 -4.67 4.18
CA GLY A 85 2.00 -5.94 4.74
C GLY A 85 2.48 -6.91 3.67
N SER A 86 1.72 -7.08 2.59
CA SER A 86 2.09 -7.97 1.48
C SER A 86 3.39 -7.53 0.79
N LEU A 87 3.60 -6.23 0.60
CA LEU A 87 4.84 -5.68 0.07
C LEU A 87 6.02 -5.92 1.00
N GLN A 88 5.86 -5.72 2.31
CA GLN A 88 6.94 -6.01 3.26
C GLN A 88 7.31 -7.50 3.23
N LEU A 89 6.33 -8.41 3.24
CA LEU A 89 6.58 -9.85 3.14
C LEU A 89 7.33 -10.21 1.85
N MET A 90 6.97 -9.58 0.72
CA MET A 90 7.69 -9.73 -0.55
C MET A 90 9.15 -9.30 -0.43
N LEU A 91 9.41 -8.12 0.15
CA LEU A 91 10.76 -7.56 0.24
C LEU A 91 11.64 -8.33 1.22
N VAL A 92 11.08 -8.85 2.31
CA VAL A 92 11.81 -9.73 3.25
C VAL A 92 12.25 -11.02 2.54
N ASP A 93 11.37 -11.65 1.76
CA ASP A 93 11.73 -12.84 0.96
C ASP A 93 12.78 -12.53 -0.12
N TRP A 94 12.92 -11.28 -0.55
CA TRP A 94 13.98 -10.84 -1.47
C TRP A 94 15.30 -10.50 -0.78
N SER A 95 15.28 -10.03 0.46
CA SER A 95 16.43 -9.39 1.10
C SER A 95 17.06 -10.19 2.22
N TYR A 96 16.31 -11.06 2.90
CA TYR A 96 16.76 -11.72 4.13
C TYR A 96 17.22 -13.16 3.89
N ASN A 97 18.24 -13.56 4.64
CA ASN A 97 18.69 -14.95 4.71
C ASN A 97 17.61 -15.84 5.35
N ARG A 98 17.60 -17.13 4.99
CA ARG A 98 16.54 -18.07 5.42
C ARG A 98 16.44 -18.25 6.94
N ASP A 99 17.52 -18.03 7.66
CA ASP A 99 17.59 -18.21 9.12
C ASP A 99 16.71 -17.20 9.88
N VAL A 100 16.68 -15.95 9.41
CA VAL A 100 15.88 -14.86 10.01
C VAL A 100 14.56 -14.59 9.28
N LEU A 101 14.35 -15.25 8.14
CA LEU A 101 13.19 -15.05 7.27
C LEU A 101 11.87 -15.32 8.01
N LYS A 102 11.74 -16.47 8.68
CA LYS A 102 10.48 -16.84 9.35
C LYS A 102 10.08 -15.84 10.45
N ALA A 103 11.01 -15.53 11.34
CA ALA A 103 10.77 -14.55 12.42
C ALA A 103 10.38 -13.19 11.85
N SER A 104 11.07 -12.74 10.80
CA SER A 104 10.79 -11.47 10.12
C SER A 104 9.42 -11.44 9.45
N LEU A 105 8.99 -12.55 8.84
CA LEU A 105 7.65 -12.67 8.25
C LEU A 105 6.57 -12.65 9.34
N TYR A 106 6.76 -13.41 10.43
CA TYR A 106 5.80 -13.44 11.53
C TYR A 106 5.66 -12.08 12.21
N ALA A 107 6.76 -11.36 12.45
CA ALA A 107 6.70 -10.03 13.05
C ALA A 107 5.85 -9.04 12.24
N ARG A 108 5.99 -9.05 10.90
CA ARG A 108 5.21 -8.16 10.01
C ARG A 108 3.75 -8.59 9.89
N ALA A 109 3.49 -9.89 9.82
CA ALA A 109 2.13 -10.43 9.84
C ALA A 109 1.43 -10.11 11.17
N ALA A 110 2.12 -10.29 12.30
CA ALA A 110 1.62 -9.94 13.62
C ALA A 110 1.36 -8.44 13.75
N PHE A 111 2.27 -7.59 13.26
CA PHE A 111 2.07 -6.13 13.29
C PHE A 111 0.84 -5.71 12.48
N ALA A 112 0.67 -6.24 11.26
CA ALA A 112 -0.53 -6.00 10.47
C ALA A 112 -1.80 -6.49 11.17
N ALA A 113 -1.77 -7.69 11.77
CA ALA A 113 -2.89 -8.24 12.51
C ALA A 113 -3.26 -7.39 13.74
N CYS A 114 -2.27 -6.92 14.51
CA CYS A 114 -2.50 -6.02 15.64
C CYS A 114 -3.13 -4.70 15.20
N VAL A 115 -2.67 -4.12 14.09
CA VAL A 115 -3.25 -2.88 13.55
C VAL A 115 -4.69 -3.08 13.09
N LEU A 116 -4.99 -4.16 12.37
CA LEU A 116 -6.36 -4.50 11.99
C LEU A 116 -7.25 -4.74 13.22
N ALA A 117 -6.74 -5.45 14.22
CA ALA A 117 -7.44 -5.71 15.48
C ALA A 117 -7.69 -4.43 16.30
N ALA A 118 -6.84 -3.40 16.17
CA ALA A 118 -7.05 -2.09 16.79
C ALA A 118 -8.05 -1.22 16.00
N MET A 119 -7.98 -1.26 14.66
CA MET A 119 -8.84 -0.45 13.79
C MET A 119 -10.30 -0.88 13.84
N LEU A 120 -10.59 -2.20 13.88
CA LEU A 120 -11.97 -2.70 13.83
C LEU A 120 -12.84 -2.24 15.02
N PRO A 121 -12.42 -2.36 16.29
CA PRO A 121 -13.20 -1.85 17.41
C PRO A 121 -13.35 -0.33 17.39
N LEU A 122 -12.31 0.41 17.00
CA LEU A 122 -12.37 1.87 16.86
C LEU A 122 -13.38 2.29 15.79
N PHE A 123 -13.42 1.57 14.67
CA PHE A 123 -14.41 1.77 13.64
C PHE A 123 -15.82 1.52 14.18
N VAL A 124 -16.08 0.36 14.77
CA VAL A 124 -17.41 0.00 15.29
C VAL A 124 -17.88 0.99 16.36
N TYR A 125 -16.98 1.45 17.23
CA TYR A 125 -17.31 2.40 18.29
C TYR A 125 -17.61 3.81 17.77
N THR A 126 -16.93 4.23 16.69
CA THR A 126 -16.99 5.61 16.20
C THR A 126 -17.98 5.79 15.04
N THR A 127 -18.38 4.71 14.36
CA THR A 127 -19.29 4.78 13.22
C THR A 127 -20.67 5.26 13.65
N GLY A 128 -21.22 6.24 12.93
CA GLY A 128 -22.60 6.72 13.10
C GLY A 128 -23.14 7.32 11.80
N GLU A 129 -24.38 7.80 11.82
CA GLU A 129 -25.03 8.38 10.63
C GLU A 129 -24.36 9.67 10.18
N GLY A 130 -24.03 9.76 8.89
CA GLY A 130 -23.49 10.98 8.27
C GLY A 130 -22.09 11.39 8.75
N MET A 131 -21.31 10.46 9.31
CA MET A 131 -19.90 10.69 9.69
C MET A 131 -18.99 9.90 8.78
N GLU A 132 -17.86 10.48 8.37
CA GLU A 132 -16.86 9.77 7.56
C GLU A 132 -15.53 9.59 8.29
N PHE A 133 -14.81 8.49 8.00
CA PHE A 133 -13.45 8.29 8.51
C PHE A 133 -12.43 9.06 7.66
N THR A 134 -12.60 10.38 7.61
CA THR A 134 -11.79 11.34 6.85
C THR A 134 -11.28 12.45 7.76
N THR A 135 -10.43 13.30 7.21
CA THR A 135 -9.88 14.48 7.89
C THR A 135 -10.93 15.56 8.15
N GLU A 136 -12.05 15.55 7.44
CA GLU A 136 -13.22 16.40 7.74
C GLU A 136 -13.74 16.18 9.16
N TYR A 137 -13.71 14.94 9.66
CA TYR A 137 -14.18 14.56 10.99
C TYR A 137 -13.04 14.49 12.03
N ALA A 138 -11.92 15.19 11.80
CA ALA A 138 -10.79 15.24 12.72
C ALA A 138 -11.11 15.81 14.12
N SER A 139 -12.25 16.50 14.26
CA SER A 139 -12.78 16.96 15.55
C SER A 139 -13.30 15.82 16.44
N ILE A 140 -13.60 14.66 15.87
CA ILE A 140 -14.11 13.49 16.60
C ILE A 140 -12.93 12.66 17.09
N PRO A 141 -12.74 12.48 18.42
CA PRO A 141 -11.57 11.78 18.95
C PRO A 141 -11.41 10.36 18.44
N GLY A 142 -12.53 9.63 18.26
CA GLY A 142 -12.51 8.26 17.73
C GLY A 142 -11.96 8.17 16.31
N VAL A 143 -12.36 9.12 15.43
CA VAL A 143 -11.90 9.17 14.04
C VAL A 143 -10.42 9.50 13.99
N THR A 144 -9.99 10.47 14.80
CA THR A 144 -8.58 10.87 14.89
C THR A 144 -7.69 9.74 15.38
N VAL A 145 -8.07 9.02 16.44
CA VAL A 145 -7.30 7.87 16.93
C VAL A 145 -7.24 6.76 15.88
N TYR A 146 -8.38 6.44 15.25
CA TYR A 146 -8.44 5.47 14.15
C TYR A 146 -7.47 5.83 13.02
N LEU A 147 -7.52 7.08 12.54
CA LEU A 147 -6.68 7.54 11.43
C LEU A 147 -5.21 7.56 11.83
N MET A 148 -4.86 7.96 13.06
CA MET A 148 -3.47 7.96 13.53
C MET A 148 -2.88 6.54 13.61
N VAL A 149 -3.66 5.54 14.04
CA VAL A 149 -3.22 4.12 14.04
C VAL A 149 -2.96 3.66 12.60
N TYR A 150 -3.90 3.92 11.70
CA TYR A 150 -3.79 3.56 10.29
C TYR A 150 -2.60 4.25 9.60
N LEU A 151 -2.48 5.57 9.72
CA LEU A 151 -1.43 6.37 9.09
C LEU A 151 -0.06 6.05 9.68
N GLY A 152 0.03 5.78 10.99
CA GLY A 152 1.25 5.31 11.63
C GLY A 152 1.75 4.01 11.03
N TYR A 153 0.85 3.04 10.80
CA TYR A 153 1.20 1.80 10.11
C TYR A 153 1.69 2.06 8.68
N VAL A 154 0.96 2.86 7.90
CA VAL A 154 1.37 3.22 6.54
C VAL A 154 2.75 3.88 6.53
N MET A 155 3.00 4.84 7.43
CA MET A 155 4.28 5.54 7.53
C MET A 155 5.44 4.58 7.83
N ILE A 156 5.29 3.71 8.84
CA ILE A 156 6.32 2.74 9.24
C ILE A 156 6.60 1.76 8.10
N THR A 157 5.54 1.17 7.53
CA THR A 157 5.68 0.16 6.48
C THR A 157 6.24 0.74 5.18
N CYS A 158 5.79 1.92 4.76
CA CYS A 158 6.36 2.62 3.61
C CYS A 158 7.81 3.04 3.86
N GLY A 159 8.16 3.50 5.07
CA GLY A 159 9.54 3.81 5.43
C GLY A 159 10.46 2.59 5.31
N GLU A 160 10.01 1.43 5.79
CA GLU A 160 10.75 0.18 5.63
C GLU A 160 10.88 -0.24 4.16
N ILE A 161 9.80 -0.14 3.38
CA ILE A 161 9.81 -0.45 1.94
C ILE A 161 10.83 0.44 1.22
N ALA A 162 10.84 1.74 1.53
CA ALA A 162 11.79 2.70 0.96
C ALA A 162 13.24 2.30 1.27
N PHE A 163 13.51 1.96 2.52
CA PHE A 163 14.82 1.49 2.98
C PHE A 163 15.26 0.23 2.24
N LEU A 164 14.46 -0.84 2.25
CA LEU A 164 14.79 -2.11 1.60
C LEU A 164 14.95 -1.97 0.08
N CYS A 165 14.04 -1.25 -0.58
CA CYS A 165 14.13 -1.02 -2.03
C CYS A 165 15.38 -0.23 -2.39
N SER A 166 15.75 0.77 -1.58
CA SER A 166 16.94 1.60 -1.84
C SER A 166 18.23 0.78 -1.75
N GLY A 167 18.36 -0.06 -0.71
CA GLY A 167 19.51 -0.96 -0.55
C GLY A 167 19.62 -1.95 -1.71
N MET A 168 18.51 -2.58 -2.09
CA MET A 168 18.49 -3.50 -3.23
C MET A 168 18.78 -2.80 -4.56
N ALA A 169 18.30 -1.55 -4.76
CA ALA A 169 18.58 -0.77 -5.96
C ALA A 169 20.08 -0.50 -6.11
N LEU A 170 20.77 -0.17 -5.02
CA LEU A 170 22.21 0.05 -4.99
C LEU A 170 22.98 -1.23 -5.34
N VAL A 171 22.60 -2.37 -4.75
CA VAL A 171 23.22 -3.68 -5.05
C VAL A 171 23.00 -4.06 -6.52
N ALA A 172 21.78 -3.95 -7.03
CA ALA A 172 21.45 -4.25 -8.42
C ALA A 172 22.25 -3.36 -9.40
N ARG A 173 22.41 -2.08 -9.07
CA ARG A 173 23.20 -1.14 -9.87
C ARG A 173 24.68 -1.54 -9.94
N ARG A 174 25.27 -1.90 -8.79
CA ARG A 174 26.67 -2.37 -8.72
C ARG A 174 26.87 -3.67 -9.50
N GLY A 175 25.88 -4.55 -9.49
CA GLY A 175 25.89 -5.79 -10.27
C GLY A 175 25.55 -5.63 -11.76
N GLY A 176 25.45 -4.41 -12.31
CA GLY A 176 25.15 -4.19 -13.73
C GLY A 176 23.69 -4.44 -14.15
N HIS A 177 22.78 -4.66 -13.20
CA HIS A 177 21.36 -4.93 -13.46
C HIS A 177 20.56 -3.62 -13.55
N THR A 178 20.81 -2.83 -14.60
CA THR A 178 20.29 -1.45 -14.75
C THR A 178 18.76 -1.34 -14.68
N TRP A 179 18.03 -2.23 -15.34
CA TRP A 179 16.56 -2.24 -15.30
C TRP A 179 16.00 -2.59 -13.92
N SER A 180 16.62 -3.56 -13.23
CA SER A 180 16.25 -3.92 -11.86
C SER A 180 16.48 -2.77 -10.89
N ALA A 181 17.64 -2.11 -11.01
CA ALA A 181 17.99 -0.96 -10.18
C ALA A 181 17.03 0.21 -10.36
N ARG A 182 16.66 0.54 -11.61
CA ARG A 182 15.68 1.60 -11.89
C ARG A 182 14.29 1.26 -11.33
N GLY A 183 13.87 0.00 -11.43
CA GLY A 183 12.56 -0.44 -10.91
C GLY A 183 12.47 -0.35 -9.40
N LEU A 184 13.55 -0.76 -8.71
CA LEU A 184 13.67 -0.65 -7.26
C LEU A 184 13.77 0.82 -6.81
N ALA A 185 14.50 1.67 -7.54
CA ALA A 185 14.57 3.10 -7.24
C ALA A 185 13.20 3.79 -7.40
N LEU A 186 12.43 3.43 -8.44
CA LEU A 186 11.07 3.92 -8.60
C LEU A 186 10.15 3.42 -7.48
N SER A 187 10.35 2.19 -7.00
CA SER A 187 9.62 1.64 -5.85
C SER A 187 9.99 2.36 -4.54
N THR A 188 11.24 2.80 -4.38
CA THR A 188 11.65 3.67 -3.27
C THR A 188 10.94 5.02 -3.34
N ALA A 189 10.91 5.67 -4.51
CA ALA A 189 10.21 6.93 -4.69
C ALA A 189 8.71 6.80 -4.35
N SER A 190 8.07 5.73 -4.82
CA SER A 190 6.70 5.38 -4.46
C SER A 190 6.49 5.28 -2.94
N ALA A 191 7.37 4.56 -2.25
CA ALA A 191 7.26 4.38 -0.81
C ALA A 191 7.46 5.70 -0.05
N LEU A 192 8.34 6.58 -0.52
CA LEU A 192 8.50 7.93 0.02
C LEU A 192 7.25 8.79 -0.21
N LEU A 193 6.54 8.63 -1.33
CA LEU A 193 5.23 9.28 -1.54
C LEU A 193 4.20 8.74 -0.55
N GLY A 194 4.20 7.44 -0.25
CA GLY A 194 3.35 6.86 0.81
C GLY A 194 3.65 7.41 2.20
N VAL A 195 4.94 7.59 2.54
CA VAL A 195 5.35 8.30 3.77
C VAL A 195 4.86 9.74 3.75
N GLY A 196 5.00 10.45 2.63
CA GLY A 196 4.52 11.82 2.46
C GLY A 196 3.00 11.94 2.64
N TYR A 197 2.24 11.01 2.08
CA TYR A 197 0.79 10.90 2.29
C TYR A 197 0.46 10.74 3.78
N ALA A 198 1.10 9.77 4.45
CA ALA A 198 0.84 9.51 5.86
C ALA A 198 1.26 10.69 6.75
N ALA A 199 2.38 11.34 6.42
CA ALA A 199 2.85 12.53 7.10
C ALA A 199 1.90 13.71 6.91
N SER A 200 1.42 13.96 5.68
CA SER A 200 0.48 15.04 5.35
C SER A 200 -0.84 14.90 6.12
N LYS A 201 -1.49 13.73 6.04
CA LYS A 201 -2.73 13.49 6.81
C LYS A 201 -2.48 13.49 8.32
N GLY A 202 -1.41 12.86 8.78
CA GLY A 202 -1.09 12.77 10.20
C GLY A 202 -0.80 14.14 10.81
N SER A 203 -0.05 14.98 10.12
CA SER A 203 0.23 16.34 10.59
C SER A 203 -1.03 17.21 10.57
N TYR A 204 -1.98 16.98 9.65
CA TYR A 204 -3.27 17.68 9.67
C TYR A 204 -4.04 17.36 10.94
N LEU A 205 -4.14 16.07 11.29
CA LEU A 205 -4.81 15.61 12.51
C LEU A 205 -4.17 16.19 13.78
N ILE A 206 -2.84 16.24 13.82
CA ILE A 206 -2.10 16.84 14.94
C ILE A 206 -2.35 18.35 15.01
N ALA A 207 -2.26 19.06 13.87
CA ALA A 207 -2.50 20.50 13.81
C ALA A 207 -3.95 20.85 14.20
N HIS A 208 -4.91 20.02 13.77
CA HIS A 208 -6.30 20.12 14.16
C HIS A 208 -6.47 19.95 15.68
N TYR A 209 -5.83 18.94 16.28
CA TYR A 209 -5.83 18.74 17.73
C TYR A 209 -5.22 19.92 18.50
N LEU A 210 -4.20 20.58 17.93
CA LEU A 210 -3.57 21.77 18.50
C LEU A 210 -4.35 23.07 18.25
N GLY A 211 -5.50 23.02 17.55
CA GLY A 211 -6.33 24.20 17.24
C GLY A 211 -5.77 25.07 16.12
N HIS A 212 -4.82 24.57 15.32
CA HIS A 212 -4.20 25.29 14.20
C HIS A 212 -4.23 24.50 12.89
N PRO A 213 -5.39 23.94 12.45
CA PRO A 213 -5.46 23.25 11.17
C PRO A 213 -5.23 24.22 10.01
N TRP A 214 -4.56 23.76 8.95
CA TRP A 214 -4.57 24.47 7.67
C TRP A 214 -5.84 24.15 6.88
N SER A 215 -5.95 24.68 5.65
CA SER A 215 -7.13 24.48 4.82
C SER A 215 -7.39 22.99 4.52
N LEU A 216 -8.61 22.52 4.84
CA LEU A 216 -9.07 21.16 4.54
C LEU A 216 -9.01 20.87 3.04
N GLU A 217 -9.41 21.83 2.20
CA GLU A 217 -9.37 21.72 0.74
C GLU A 217 -7.96 21.38 0.22
N GLN A 218 -6.93 21.99 0.80
CA GLN A 218 -5.54 21.70 0.41
C GLN A 218 -5.13 20.28 0.81
N GLU A 219 -5.56 19.82 1.98
CA GLU A 219 -5.29 18.46 2.46
C GLU A 219 -5.99 17.42 1.57
N GLU A 220 -7.25 17.65 1.24
CA GLU A 220 -8.07 16.77 0.40
C GLU A 220 -7.59 16.71 -1.05
N ILE A 221 -6.83 17.70 -1.52
CA ILE A 221 -6.17 17.64 -2.83
C ILE A 221 -4.83 16.91 -2.73
N ILE A 222 -3.99 17.27 -1.76
CA ILE A 222 -2.60 16.79 -1.68
C ILE A 222 -2.56 15.29 -1.35
N SER A 223 -3.34 14.83 -0.38
CA SER A 223 -3.26 13.48 0.14
C SER A 223 -3.67 12.41 -0.89
N PRO A 224 -4.82 12.52 -1.60
CA PRO A 224 -5.18 11.58 -2.67
C PRO A 224 -4.20 11.59 -3.83
N LEU A 225 -3.64 12.76 -4.20
CA LEU A 225 -2.61 12.84 -5.25
C LEU A 225 -1.34 12.07 -4.86
N LEU A 226 -0.85 12.25 -3.64
CA LEU A 226 0.30 11.50 -3.12
C LEU A 226 0.03 10.00 -3.11
N ALA A 227 -1.15 9.57 -2.65
CA ALA A 227 -1.55 8.17 -2.62
C ALA A 227 -1.65 7.57 -4.04
N GLY A 228 -2.32 8.26 -4.97
CA GLY A 228 -2.46 7.82 -6.35
C GLY A 228 -1.12 7.71 -7.08
N LEU A 229 -0.25 8.72 -6.93
CA LEU A 229 1.12 8.69 -7.48
C LEU A 229 1.94 7.56 -6.87
N ALA A 230 1.82 7.32 -5.56
CA ALA A 230 2.49 6.20 -4.90
C ALA A 230 2.07 4.86 -5.51
N VAL A 231 0.77 4.62 -5.69
CA VAL A 231 0.27 3.37 -6.30
C VAL A 231 0.83 3.17 -7.72
N ILE A 232 0.68 4.17 -8.59
CA ILE A 232 1.11 4.07 -10.00
C ILE A 232 2.62 3.82 -10.09
N THR A 233 3.42 4.59 -9.33
CA THR A 233 4.87 4.44 -9.33
C THR A 233 5.31 3.10 -8.73
N LEU A 234 4.61 2.57 -7.73
CA LEU A 234 4.94 1.26 -7.15
C LEU A 234 4.71 0.12 -8.15
N VAL A 235 3.51 0.08 -8.73
CA VAL A 235 3.13 -0.98 -9.67
C VAL A 235 4.09 -0.96 -10.86
N THR A 236 4.41 0.23 -11.37
CA THR A 236 5.39 0.41 -12.44
C THR A 236 6.80 -0.03 -12.01
N GLY A 237 7.26 0.41 -10.84
CA GLY A 237 8.59 0.13 -10.31
C GLY A 237 8.84 -1.37 -10.10
N LEU A 238 7.92 -2.05 -9.42
CA LEU A 238 8.01 -3.48 -9.18
C LEU A 238 7.90 -4.31 -10.46
N THR A 239 7.04 -3.89 -11.39
CA THR A 239 6.93 -4.55 -12.71
C THR A 239 8.23 -4.41 -13.49
N MET A 240 8.83 -3.22 -13.51
CA MET A 240 10.11 -2.97 -14.19
C MET A 240 11.25 -3.75 -13.53
N ALA A 241 11.29 -3.82 -12.20
CA ALA A 241 12.30 -4.58 -11.47
C ALA A 241 12.27 -6.07 -11.84
N MET A 242 11.07 -6.63 -12.01
CA MET A 242 10.87 -8.01 -12.43
C MET A 242 11.28 -8.28 -13.88
N ILE A 243 10.94 -7.38 -14.80
CA ILE A 243 11.37 -7.48 -16.19
C ILE A 243 12.90 -7.45 -16.26
N GLY A 244 13.54 -6.55 -15.49
CA GLY A 244 15.00 -6.47 -15.37
C GLY A 244 15.64 -7.78 -14.92
N ARG A 245 15.09 -8.42 -13.87
CA ARG A 245 15.56 -9.73 -13.40
C ARG A 245 15.46 -10.80 -14.49
N ARG A 246 14.34 -10.88 -15.21
CA ARG A 246 14.15 -11.87 -16.28
C ARG A 246 15.13 -11.68 -17.44
N LEU A 247 15.38 -10.43 -17.83
CA LEU A 247 16.34 -10.11 -18.89
C LEU A 247 17.76 -10.52 -18.50
N ALA A 248 18.15 -10.28 -17.25
CA ALA A 248 19.44 -10.72 -16.73
C ALA A 248 19.56 -12.25 -16.71
N SER A 249 18.53 -12.98 -16.26
CA SER A 249 18.54 -14.45 -16.25
C SER A 249 18.67 -15.06 -17.65
N ARG A 250 18.12 -14.41 -18.69
CA ARG A 250 18.24 -14.88 -20.08
C ARG A 250 19.65 -14.70 -20.65
N LYS A 251 20.36 -13.64 -20.26
CA LYS A 251 21.76 -13.40 -20.68
C LYS A 251 22.77 -14.37 -20.06
N VAL A 252 22.41 -15.08 -18.98
CA VAL A 252 23.28 -16.08 -18.36
C VAL A 252 23.14 -17.45 -19.04
N ILE A 253 22.06 -17.68 -19.79
CA ILE A 253 21.77 -18.96 -20.46
C ILE A 253 22.15 -18.93 -21.96
N ALA A 254 22.40 -17.74 -22.52
CA ALA A 254 22.84 -17.52 -23.89
C ALA A 254 24.36 -17.29 -23.93
#